data_AF-A0A3T0KYI6-F1
#
_entry.id   AF-A0A3T0KYI6-F1
#
_cell.length_a   1.000
_cell.length_b   1.000
_cell.length_c   1.000
_cell.angle_alpha   90.00
_cell.angle_beta   90.00
_cell.angle_gamma   90.00
#
_symmetry.space_group_name_H-M   'P 1'
#
loop_
_entity.id
_entity.type
_entity.pdbx_description
1 polymer ?
#
loop_
_entity_poly.entity_id
_entity_poly.type
_entity_poly.pdbx_seq_one_letter_code
_entity_poly.pdbx_strand_id
1 'polypeptide(L)' 'METRKTVRVIAKEFGVSKSTVHKDLTERLPEINPELANEVKDILDYHKSIRHLRGGEATKLKYKRSEREEEIVK' A
#
# COMPACT_ATOMS: atom_id res chain seq x y z
N MET A 1 7.58 -4.52 -17.35
CA MET A 1 6.39 -4.42 -16.48
C MET A 1 6.88 -4.42 -15.04
N GLU A 2 7.06 -3.26 -14.42
CA GLU A 2 7.57 -3.13 -13.04
C GLU A 2 6.48 -2.57 -12.13
N THR A 3 5.47 -3.37 -11.81
CA THR A 3 4.42 -2.91 -10.90
C THR A 3 4.80 -3.21 -9.46
N ARG A 4 5.81 -2.49 -8.92
CA ARG A 4 6.05 -2.36 -7.47
C ARG A 4 4.95 -1.52 -6.80
N LYS A 5 3.70 -1.83 -7.12
CA LYS A 5 2.52 -1.14 -6.58
C LYS A 5 2.24 -1.67 -5.18
N THR A 6 1.80 -0.81 -4.29
CA THR A 6 1.33 -1.26 -2.97
C THR A 6 0.00 -1.98 -3.07
N VAL A 7 -0.28 -2.87 -2.11
CA VAL A 7 -1.59 -3.48 -1.90
C VAL A 7 -2.77 -2.49 -1.92
N ARG A 8 -2.56 -1.24 -1.48
CA ARG A 8 -3.62 -0.21 -1.50
C ARG A 8 -3.93 0.29 -2.92
N VAL A 9 -2.93 0.38 -3.79
CA VAL A 9 -3.11 0.80 -5.18
C VAL A 9 -3.77 -0.32 -5.97
N ILE A 10 -3.27 -1.55 -5.78
CA ILE A 10 -3.86 -2.76 -6.38
C ILE A 10 -5.32 -2.90 -5.98
N ALA A 11 -5.64 -2.78 -4.68
CA ALA A 11 -7.02 -2.83 -4.21
C ALA A 11 -7.94 -1.82 -4.93
N LYS A 12 -7.45 -0.60 -5.18
CA LYS A 12 -8.21 0.41 -5.95
C LYS A 12 -8.39 0.03 -7.41
N GLU A 13 -7.36 -0.50 -8.07
CA GLU A 13 -7.42 -0.91 -9.48
C GLU A 13 -8.36 -2.09 -9.70
N PHE A 14 -8.35 -3.06 -8.79
CA PHE A 14 -9.22 -4.24 -8.85
C PHE A 14 -10.61 -4.02 -8.24
N GLY A 15 -10.90 -2.83 -7.71
CA GLY A 15 -12.21 -2.51 -7.12
C GLY A 15 -12.55 -3.31 -5.86
N VAL A 16 -11.54 -3.85 -5.17
CA VAL A 16 -11.69 -4.70 -3.98
C VAL A 16 -11.12 -4.03 -2.73
N SER A 17 -11.46 -4.55 -1.55
CA SER A 17 -10.90 -4.02 -0.32
C SER A 17 -9.44 -4.43 -0.16
N LYS A 18 -8.63 -3.57 0.50
CA LYS A 18 -7.25 -3.90 0.89
C LYS A 18 -7.19 -5.24 1.67
N SER A 19 -8.17 -5.48 2.53
CA SER A 19 -8.23 -6.70 3.34
C SER A 19 -8.43 -7.94 2.47
N THR A 20 -9.31 -7.84 1.48
CA THR A 20 -9.57 -8.90 0.50
C THR A 20 -8.32 -9.25 -0.28
N VAL A 21 -7.61 -8.25 -0.83
CA VAL A 21 -6.34 -8.48 -1.54
C VAL A 21 -5.30 -9.11 -0.62
N HIS A 22 -5.19 -8.66 0.63
CA HIS A 22 -4.21 -9.23 1.55
C HIS A 22 -4.51 -10.70 1.84
N LYS A 23 -5.78 -11.02 2.09
CA LYS A 23 -6.23 -12.39 2.35
C LYS A 23 -5.94 -13.32 1.18
N ASP A 24 -6.26 -12.88 -0.04
CA ASP A 24 -5.99 -13.67 -1.25
C ASP A 24 -4.48 -13.89 -1.44
N LEU A 25 -3.63 -12.89 -1.17
CA LEU A 25 -2.17 -13.00 -1.32
C LEU A 25 -1.50 -13.84 -0.23
N THR A 26 -1.99 -13.81 1.02
CA THR A 26 -1.35 -14.53 2.13
C THR A 26 -1.90 -15.93 2.38
N GLU A 27 -3.17 -16.18 2.03
CA GLU A 27 -3.83 -17.47 2.29
C GLU A 27 -4.02 -18.28 1.00
N ARG A 28 -4.58 -17.70 -0.06
CA ARG A 28 -4.96 -18.46 -1.27
C ARG A 28 -3.82 -18.60 -2.28
N LEU A 29 -2.98 -17.58 -2.43
CA LEU A 29 -1.90 -17.59 -3.42
C LEU A 29 -0.85 -18.69 -3.14
N PRO A 30 -0.41 -18.95 -1.89
CA PRO A 30 0.54 -20.04 -1.62
C PRO A 30 0.00 -21.44 -1.96
N GLU A 31 -1.32 -21.65 -1.88
CA GLU A 31 -1.96 -22.92 -2.22
C GLU A 31 -2.02 -23.16 -3.74
N ILE A 32 -2.19 -22.08 -4.52
CA ILE A 32 -2.34 -22.15 -5.98
C ILE A 32 -0.97 -22.07 -6.68
N ASN A 33 -0.12 -21.14 -6.25
CA ASN A 33 1.20 -20.90 -6.82
C ASN A 33 2.20 -20.42 -5.74
N PRO A 34 3.01 -21.34 -5.17
CA PRO A 34 3.95 -21.00 -4.11
C PRO A 34 5.13 -20.15 -4.59
N GLU A 35 5.52 -20.26 -5.87
CA GLU A 35 6.63 -19.48 -6.44
C GLU A 35 6.24 -18.00 -6.53
N LEU A 36 5.06 -17.72 -7.09
CA LEU A 36 4.53 -16.37 -7.18
C LEU A 36 4.24 -15.76 -5.79
N ALA A 37 3.84 -16.58 -4.82
CA ALA A 37 3.64 -16.13 -3.44
C ALA A 37 4.95 -15.61 -2.81
N ASN A 38 6.09 -16.24 -3.10
CA ASN A 38 7.39 -15.80 -2.62
C ASN A 38 7.80 -14.45 -3.24
N GLU A 39 7.61 -14.28 -4.55
CA GLU A 39 7.88 -12.99 -5.21
C GLU A 39 7.06 -11.84 -4.62
N VAL A 40 5.75 -12.08 -4.40
CA VAL A 40 4.86 -11.09 -3.79
C VAL A 40 5.27 -10.79 -2.35
N LYS A 41 5.74 -11.80 -1.61
CA LYS A 41 6.19 -11.63 -0.22
C LYS A 41 7.38 -10.68 -0.13
N ASP A 42 8.37 -10.81 -1.01
CA ASP A 42 9.52 -9.91 -1.07
C ASP A 42 9.10 -8.46 -1.32
N ILE A 43 8.15 -8.24 -2.23
CA ILE A 43 7.59 -6.92 -2.53
C ILE A 43 6.84 -6.35 -1.31
N LEU A 44 6.09 -7.19 -0.59
CA LEU A 44 5.38 -6.77 0.63
C LEU A 44 6.37 -6.40 1.74
N ASP A 45 7.44 -7.15 1.91
CA ASP A 45 8.44 -6.92 2.96
C ASP A 45 9.28 -5.67 2.65
N TYR A 46 9.63 -5.42 1.39
CA TYR A 46 10.19 -4.14 0.96
C TYR A 46 9.27 -2.97 1.32
N HIS A 47 7.97 -3.08 1.05
CA HIS A 47 7.03 -2.01 1.40
C HIS A 47 6.83 -1.84 2.91
N LYS A 48 7.01 -2.90 3.72
CA LYS A 48 7.01 -2.80 5.18
C LYS A 48 8.26 -2.07 5.67
N SER A 49 9.43 -2.37 5.12
CA SER A 49 10.69 -1.76 5.55
C SER A 49 10.69 -0.25 5.32
N ILE A 50 10.15 0.23 4.18
CA ILE A 50 10.07 1.67 3.88
C ILE A 50 8.81 2.36 4.43
N ARG A 51 7.91 1.65 5.11
CA ARG A 51 6.60 2.19 5.55
C ARG A 51 6.77 3.43 6.43
N HIS A 52 7.76 3.44 7.29
CA HIS A 52 8.00 4.53 8.25
C HIS A 52 8.33 5.85 7.53
N LEU A 53 9.13 5.81 6.46
CA LEU A 53 9.43 6.99 5.63
C LEU A 53 8.13 7.57 5.05
N ARG A 54 7.30 6.71 4.47
CA ARG A 54 6.00 7.09 3.90
C ARG A 54 5.02 7.59 4.97
N GLY A 55 5.10 7.05 6.17
CA GLY A 55 4.34 7.53 7.33
C GLY A 55 4.74 8.95 7.73
N GLY A 56 6.05 9.24 7.77
CA GLY A 56 6.56 10.59 8.01
C GLY A 56 6.12 11.60 6.95
N GLU A 57 6.19 11.21 5.67
CA GLU A 57 5.68 12.03 4.56
C GLU A 57 4.17 12.29 4.67
N ALA A 58 3.38 11.27 5.02
CA ALA A 58 1.94 11.39 5.19
C ALA A 58 1.57 12.39 6.30
N THR A 59 2.27 12.36 7.43
CA THR A 59 2.08 13.32 8.52
C THR A 59 2.44 14.74 8.06
N LYS A 60 3.58 14.92 7.39
CA LYS A 60 3.99 16.22 6.85
C LYS A 60 2.96 16.80 5.87
N LEU A 61 2.43 15.95 4.98
CA LEU A 61 1.37 16.32 4.03
C LEU A 61 0.06 16.69 4.73
N LYS A 62 -0.33 15.97 5.79
CA LYS A 62 -1.55 16.27 6.57
C LYS A 62 -1.50 17.70 7.12
N TYR A 63 -0.42 18.05 7.82
CA TYR A 63 -0.30 19.39 8.43
C TYR A 63 -0.18 20.50 7.40
N LYS A 64 0.62 20.31 6.33
CA LYS A 64 0.68 21.29 5.22
C LYS A 64 -0.68 21.54 4.57
N ARG A 65 -1.50 20.50 4.46
CA ARG A 65 -2.85 20.61 3.91
C ARG A 65 -3.77 21.36 4.87
N SER A 66 -3.69 21.06 6.17
CA SER A 66 -4.44 21.77 7.20
C SER A 66 -4.09 23.26 7.25
N GLU A 67 -2.79 23.61 7.20
CA GLU A 67 -2.32 25.02 7.14
C GLU A 67 -2.89 25.75 5.91
N ARG A 68 -2.87 25.10 4.75
CA ARG A 68 -3.45 25.66 3.52
C ARG A 68 -4.97 25.82 3.60
N GLU A 69 -5.67 24.87 4.21
CA GLU A 69 -7.13 24.96 4.40
C GLU A 69 -7.48 26.09 5.39
N GLU A 70 -6.69 26.30 6.43
CA GLU A 70 -6.85 27.44 7.36
C GLU A 70 -6.59 28.80 6.68
N GLU A 71 -5.63 28.87 5.75
CA GLU A 71 -5.32 30.09 5.00
C GLU A 71 -6.41 30.47 3.99
N ILE A 72 -7.12 29.48 3.42
CA ILE A 72 -8.23 29.71 2.47
C ILE A 72 -9.51 30.18 3.18
N VAL A 73 -9.68 29.84 4.46
CA VAL A 73 -10.87 30.20 5.26
C VAL A 73 -10.73 31.59 5.92
N LYS A 74 -9.54 32.19 5.87
CA LYS A 74 -9.22 33.49 6.47
C LYS A 74 -9.36 34.64 5.48
#